data_AF-A0A0Q4B9R7-F1
#
_entry.id   AF-A0A0Q4B9R7-F1
#
_cell.length_a   1.000
_cell.length_b   1.000
_cell.length_c   1.000
_cell.angle_alpha   90.00
_cell.angle_beta   90.00
_cell.angle_gamma   90.00
#
_symmetry.space_group_name_H-M   'P 1'
#
loop_
_entity.id
_entity.type
_entity.pdbx_description
1 polymer ?
#
loop_
_entity_poly.entity_id
_entity_poly.type
_entity_poly.pdbx_seq_one_letter_code
_entity_poly.pdbx_strand_id
1 'polypeptide(L)'
;MDDKFSALPRALVEGKRTVSGMRNILRLYLSRNFVLAIIIGIILIGSGMIPMMPTQMAFYAFVTVSVTAFLMTIWAEPTDEKGAVLPEVLSYAVPAAAVIAVFAALIYFGFYFSITSGLITLDIPAEELSAILKTNYDPDGGLNQTAQVVSSNSMLLFLIIAGISQILFITPHWGFSSIDGKTQRDIRPTVLMFLLFGLTALAYSVEPARLILGLIEFPPAWALTIIGISMIWFFTARYALRKGLFSSLADVTLKWYNERLAKEYADEHN
;
A
#
# COMPACT_ATOMS: atom_id res chain seq x y z
N MET A 1 34.67 -23.05 -1.94
CA MET A 1 34.33 -24.06 -2.95
C MET A 1 34.77 -25.39 -2.37
N ASP A 2 33.83 -26.10 -1.76
CA ASP A 2 34.00 -27.45 -1.21
C ASP A 2 32.86 -28.26 -1.82
N ASP A 3 33.14 -29.11 -2.82
CA ASP A 3 32.15 -29.92 -3.55
C ASP A 3 31.61 -31.06 -2.66
N LYS A 4 30.87 -30.67 -1.62
CA LYS A 4 30.23 -31.59 -0.69
C LYS A 4 28.74 -31.57 -0.98
N PHE A 5 28.19 -32.72 -1.37
CA PHE A 5 26.74 -32.94 -1.50
C PHE A 5 25.96 -32.61 -0.21
N SER A 6 26.64 -32.51 0.94
CA SER A 6 26.07 -32.02 2.19
C SER A 6 25.62 -30.54 2.16
N ALA A 7 26.04 -29.75 1.16
CA ALA A 7 25.59 -28.38 0.98
C ALA A 7 24.21 -28.26 0.31
N LEU A 8 23.76 -29.29 -0.43
CA LEU A 8 22.50 -29.25 -1.20
C LEU A 8 21.25 -29.00 -0.34
N PRO A 9 21.05 -29.68 0.81
CA PRO A 9 19.87 -29.43 1.65
C PRO A 9 19.82 -27.98 2.15
N ARG A 10 20.98 -27.42 2.54
CA ARG A 10 21.09 -26.03 2.99
C ARG A 10 20.78 -25.04 1.86
N ALA A 11 21.27 -25.30 0.65
CA ALA A 11 20.99 -24.47 -0.53
C ALA A 11 19.49 -24.48 -0.90
N LEU A 12 18.82 -25.63 -0.80
CA LEU A 12 17.38 -25.74 -1.06
C LEU A 12 16.53 -24.94 -0.06
N VAL A 13 16.87 -25.00 1.24
CA VAL A 13 16.20 -24.21 2.27
C VAL A 13 16.37 -22.71 2.00
N GLU A 14 17.58 -22.29 1.65
CA GLU A 14 17.87 -20.89 1.33
C GLU A 14 17.16 -20.42 0.05
N GLY A 15 17.05 -21.28 -0.96
CA GLY A 15 16.25 -21.03 -2.16
C GLY A 15 14.77 -20.81 -1.83
N LYS A 16 14.17 -21.68 -1.01
CA LYS A 16 12.78 -21.51 -0.53
C LYS A 16 12.59 -20.23 0.26
N ARG A 17 13.56 -19.86 1.10
CA ARG A 17 13.56 -18.62 1.89
C ARG A 17 13.55 -17.38 0.99
N THR A 18 14.40 -17.37 -0.03
CA THR A 18 14.49 -16.29 -1.02
C THR A 18 13.18 -16.15 -1.80
N VAL A 19 12.61 -17.26 -2.28
CA VAL A 19 11.33 -17.25 -3.04
C VAL A 19 10.17 -16.77 -2.18
N SER A 20 10.06 -17.22 -0.92
CA SER A 20 9.03 -16.75 0.01
C SER A 20 9.17 -15.25 0.29
N GLY A 21 10.40 -14.78 0.54
CA GLY A 21 10.69 -13.35 0.67
C GLY A 21 10.25 -12.55 -0.56
N MET A 22 10.60 -13.01 -1.77
CA MET A 22 10.20 -12.36 -3.02
C MET A 22 8.69 -12.28 -3.18
N ARG A 23 7.93 -13.33 -2.86
CA ARG A 23 6.45 -13.31 -2.92
C ARG A 23 5.87 -12.21 -2.03
N ASN A 24 6.33 -12.11 -0.79
CA ASN A 24 5.84 -11.12 0.17
C ASN A 24 6.15 -9.68 -0.27
N ILE A 25 7.36 -9.44 -0.78
CA ILE A 25 7.75 -8.15 -1.35
C ILE A 25 6.87 -7.81 -2.55
N LEU A 26 6.70 -8.75 -3.48
CA LEU A 26 5.90 -8.53 -4.70
C LEU A 26 4.44 -8.23 -4.36
N ARG A 27 3.86 -8.87 -3.33
CA ARG A 27 2.52 -8.57 -2.82
C ARG A 27 2.40 -7.10 -2.38
N LEU A 28 3.37 -6.58 -1.62
CA LEU A 28 3.40 -5.17 -1.20
C LEU A 28 3.60 -4.21 -2.39
N TYR A 29 4.64 -4.44 -3.20
CA TYR A 29 4.98 -3.55 -4.31
C TYR A 29 3.88 -3.48 -5.36
N LEU A 30 3.35 -4.63 -5.80
CA LEU A 30 2.29 -4.65 -6.80
C LEU A 30 0.99 -4.07 -6.25
N SER A 31 0.62 -4.38 -5.00
CA SER A 31 -0.57 -3.78 -4.41
C SER A 31 -0.46 -2.26 -4.37
N ARG A 32 0.66 -1.72 -3.88
CA ARG A 32 0.90 -0.26 -3.89
C ARG A 32 0.82 0.34 -5.28
N ASN A 33 1.47 -0.28 -6.28
CA ASN A 33 1.48 0.25 -7.64
C ASN A 33 0.09 0.22 -8.26
N PHE A 34 -0.70 -0.84 -8.05
CA PHE A 34 -2.09 -0.88 -8.50
C PHE A 34 -2.96 0.16 -7.78
N VAL A 35 -2.76 0.38 -6.48
CA VAL A 35 -3.46 1.45 -5.74
C VAL A 35 -3.19 2.79 -6.40
N LEU A 36 -1.92 3.12 -6.65
CA LEU A 36 -1.54 4.38 -7.28
C LEU A 36 -2.10 4.51 -8.70
N ALA A 37 -2.00 3.45 -9.51
CA ALA A 37 -2.53 3.46 -10.88
C ALA A 37 -4.04 3.71 -10.90
N ILE A 38 -4.81 3.04 -10.03
CA ILE A 38 -6.26 3.21 -9.95
C ILE A 38 -6.62 4.60 -9.44
N ILE A 39 -6.00 5.08 -8.35
CA ILE A 39 -6.32 6.38 -7.75
C ILE A 39 -5.96 7.53 -8.69
N ILE A 40 -4.78 7.48 -9.32
CA ILE A 40 -4.39 8.49 -10.31
C ILE A 40 -5.39 8.50 -11.46
N GLY A 41 -5.79 7.33 -11.97
CA GLY A 41 -6.82 7.22 -13.00
C GLY A 41 -8.15 7.86 -12.57
N ILE A 42 -8.66 7.50 -11.39
CA ILE A 42 -9.92 8.02 -10.85
C ILE A 42 -9.87 9.53 -10.65
N ILE A 43 -8.82 10.06 -9.99
CA ILE A 43 -8.74 11.47 -9.62
C ILE A 43 -8.46 12.34 -10.84
N LEU A 44 -7.61 11.90 -11.77
CA LEU A 44 -7.34 12.64 -12.98
C LEU A 44 -8.59 12.74 -13.87
N ILE A 45 -9.37 11.66 -14.00
CA ILE A 45 -10.63 11.68 -14.76
C ILE A 45 -11.70 12.50 -14.02
N GLY A 46 -11.79 12.37 -12.69
CA GLY A 46 -12.86 12.98 -11.90
C GLY A 46 -12.65 14.46 -11.57
N SER A 47 -11.40 14.92 -11.45
CA SER A 47 -11.07 16.29 -11.02
C SER A 47 -10.06 17.02 -11.91
N GLY A 48 -9.40 16.33 -12.85
CA GLY A 48 -8.34 16.92 -13.68
C GLY A 48 -7.05 17.29 -12.92
N MET A 49 -6.97 16.94 -11.63
CA MET A 49 -5.91 17.36 -10.73
C MET A 49 -4.94 16.22 -10.42
N ILE A 50 -3.70 16.58 -10.07
CA ILE A 50 -2.71 15.62 -9.58
C ILE A 50 -3.07 15.26 -8.13
N PRO A 51 -3.21 13.96 -7.81
CA PRO A 51 -3.77 13.53 -6.53
C PRO A 51 -2.84 13.75 -5.32
N MET A 52 -1.52 13.68 -5.50
CA MET A 52 -0.54 13.94 -4.44
C MET A 52 0.74 14.52 -5.04
N MET A 53 1.49 15.25 -4.21
CA MET A 53 2.79 15.79 -4.59
C MET A 53 3.86 14.68 -4.70
N PRO A 54 4.92 14.89 -5.50
CA PRO A 54 6.03 13.93 -5.61
C PRO A 54 6.66 13.57 -4.26
N THR A 55 6.78 14.54 -3.35
CA THR A 55 7.30 14.33 -1.98
C THR A 55 6.40 13.40 -1.15
N GLN A 56 5.08 13.59 -1.22
CA GLN A 56 4.09 12.72 -0.58
C GLN A 56 4.14 11.29 -1.14
N MET A 57 4.28 11.16 -2.47
CA MET A 57 4.42 9.87 -3.14
C MET A 57 5.69 9.12 -2.71
N ALA A 58 6.81 9.85 -2.58
CA ALA A 58 8.08 9.31 -2.10
C ALA A 58 7.98 8.87 -0.63
N PHE A 59 7.37 9.69 0.22
CA PHE A 59 7.14 9.35 1.62
C PHE A 59 6.25 8.11 1.77
N TYR A 60 5.13 8.06 1.04
CA TYR A 60 4.27 6.90 0.97
C TYR A 60 5.03 5.64 0.52
N ALA A 61 5.89 5.74 -0.51
CA ALA A 61 6.75 4.63 -0.95
C ALA A 61 7.64 4.11 0.17
N PHE A 62 8.30 5.05 0.84
CA PHE A 62 9.31 4.77 1.83
C PHE A 62 8.73 4.02 3.03
N VAL A 63 7.67 4.57 3.63
CA VAL A 63 7.10 4.03 4.87
C VAL A 63 6.25 2.78 4.66
N THR A 64 5.65 2.59 3.48
CA THR A 64 4.77 1.41 3.25
C THR A 64 5.51 0.23 2.63
N VAL A 65 6.45 0.49 1.73
CA VAL A 65 7.05 -0.56 0.90
C VAL A 65 8.56 -0.65 1.06
N SER A 66 9.32 0.44 0.93
CA SER A 66 10.79 0.34 0.87
C SER A 66 11.40 -0.22 2.15
N VAL A 67 11.05 0.34 3.31
CA VAL A 67 11.57 -0.15 4.61
C VAL A 67 11.05 -1.55 4.89
N THR A 68 9.76 -1.78 4.65
CA THR A 68 9.11 -3.08 4.86
C THR A 68 9.75 -4.18 4.03
N ALA A 69 9.96 -3.95 2.74
CA ALA A 69 10.53 -4.94 1.83
C ALA A 69 11.98 -5.28 2.20
N PHE A 70 12.80 -4.27 2.54
CA PHE A 70 14.17 -4.48 2.96
C PHE A 70 14.28 -5.32 4.24
N LEU A 71 13.40 -5.08 5.21
CA LEU A 71 13.43 -5.84 6.46
C LEU A 71 12.76 -7.22 6.33
N MET A 72 11.68 -7.33 5.55
CA MET A 72 11.02 -8.62 5.32
C MET A 72 11.87 -9.60 4.50
N THR A 73 12.77 -9.14 3.62
CA THR A 73 13.73 -10.05 2.97
C THR A 73 14.70 -10.67 3.97
N ILE A 74 15.20 -9.87 4.91
CA ILE A 74 16.14 -10.33 5.94
C ILE A 74 15.45 -11.38 6.81
N TRP A 75 14.19 -11.17 7.16
CA TRP A 75 13.39 -12.06 8.02
C TRP A 75 12.59 -13.13 7.27
N ALA A 76 12.82 -13.31 5.98
CA ALA A 76 12.08 -14.31 5.21
C ALA A 76 12.29 -15.72 5.82
N GLU A 77 11.20 -16.48 5.92
CA GLU A 77 11.20 -17.86 6.39
C GLU A 77 10.98 -18.83 5.21
N PRO A 78 11.64 -19.99 5.18
CA PRO A 78 11.43 -20.99 4.13
C PRO A 78 9.99 -21.50 4.18
N THR A 79 9.33 -21.49 3.04
CA THR A 79 7.92 -21.93 2.90
C THR A 79 7.82 -23.06 1.88
N ASP A 80 6.91 -24.00 2.11
CA ASP A 80 6.61 -25.12 1.19
C ASP A 80 5.50 -24.78 0.18
N GLU A 81 5.25 -23.50 -0.07
CA GLU A 81 4.26 -23.04 -1.06
C GLU A 81 4.70 -23.47 -2.47
N LYS A 82 3.89 -24.33 -3.08
CA LYS A 82 4.09 -24.88 -4.42
C LYS A 82 3.07 -24.23 -5.36
N GLY A 83 3.44 -23.11 -5.96
CA GLY A 83 2.59 -22.37 -6.89
C GLY A 83 3.41 -21.45 -7.78
N ALA A 84 2.84 -20.96 -8.88
CA ALA A 84 3.50 -19.93 -9.68
C ALA A 84 3.52 -18.61 -8.90
N VAL A 85 4.67 -17.92 -8.88
CA VAL A 85 4.85 -16.68 -8.09
C VAL A 85 3.87 -15.60 -8.52
N LEU A 86 3.78 -15.32 -9.84
CA LEU A 86 3.02 -14.18 -10.34
C LEU A 86 1.49 -14.31 -10.12
N PRO A 87 0.82 -15.41 -10.50
CA PRO A 87 -0.62 -15.55 -10.26
C PRO A 87 -1.01 -15.44 -8.78
N GLU A 88 -0.19 -16.02 -7.89
CA GLU A 88 -0.44 -16.01 -6.45
C GLU A 88 -0.19 -14.64 -5.80
N VAL A 89 0.74 -13.85 -6.35
CA VAL A 89 0.92 -12.46 -5.93
C VAL A 89 -0.25 -11.61 -6.43
N LEU A 90 -0.66 -11.77 -7.69
CA LEU A 90 -1.74 -10.97 -8.29
C LEU A 90 -3.10 -11.25 -7.66
N SER A 91 -3.37 -12.50 -7.25
CA SER A 91 -4.59 -12.89 -6.54
C SER A 91 -4.77 -12.16 -5.21
N TYR A 92 -3.67 -11.69 -4.61
CA TYR A 92 -3.69 -10.80 -3.45
C TYR A 92 -3.65 -9.32 -3.84
N ALA A 93 -2.69 -8.94 -4.69
CA ALA A 93 -2.34 -7.54 -4.93
C ALA A 93 -3.48 -6.74 -5.58
N VAL A 94 -4.19 -7.34 -6.55
CA VAL A 94 -5.28 -6.69 -7.29
C VAL A 94 -6.51 -6.41 -6.40
N PRO A 95 -7.11 -7.41 -5.70
CA PRO A 95 -8.24 -7.14 -4.81
C PRO A 95 -7.87 -6.21 -3.66
N ALA A 96 -6.70 -6.39 -3.04
CA ALA A 96 -6.24 -5.50 -1.98
C ALA A 96 -6.16 -4.05 -2.48
N ALA A 97 -5.58 -3.85 -3.67
CA ALA A 97 -5.46 -2.55 -4.27
C ALA A 97 -6.80 -1.92 -4.63
N ALA A 98 -7.73 -2.69 -5.20
CA ALA A 98 -9.05 -2.21 -5.55
C ALA A 98 -9.82 -1.70 -4.33
N VAL A 99 -9.82 -2.45 -3.22
CA VAL A 99 -10.51 -2.04 -1.99
C VAL A 99 -9.86 -0.79 -1.38
N ILE A 100 -8.52 -0.73 -1.33
CA ILE A 100 -7.80 0.49 -0.88
C ILE A 100 -8.17 1.69 -1.76
N ALA A 101 -8.13 1.53 -3.08
CA ALA A 101 -8.38 2.62 -4.02
C ALA A 101 -9.80 3.17 -3.93
N VAL A 102 -10.81 2.30 -3.74
CA VAL A 102 -12.20 2.73 -3.53
C VAL A 102 -12.31 3.60 -2.27
N PHE A 103 -11.78 3.15 -1.14
CA PHE A 103 -11.82 3.93 0.10
C PHE A 103 -11.02 5.22 0.01
N ALA A 104 -9.85 5.20 -0.62
CA ALA A 104 -9.05 6.39 -0.86
C ALA A 104 -9.78 7.42 -1.72
N ALA A 105 -10.45 6.99 -2.79
CA ALA A 105 -11.26 7.86 -3.63
C ALA A 105 -12.47 8.42 -2.86
N LEU A 106 -13.15 7.61 -2.04
CA LEU A 106 -14.26 8.07 -1.19
C LEU A 106 -13.80 9.13 -0.19
N ILE A 107 -12.63 8.96 0.42
CA ILE A 107 -12.05 9.98 1.32
C ILE A 107 -11.73 11.24 0.54
N TYR A 108 -11.03 11.13 -0.60
CA TYR A 108 -10.66 12.30 -1.40
C TYR A 108 -11.90 13.11 -1.83
N PHE A 109 -12.86 12.49 -2.51
CA PHE A 109 -14.05 13.20 -2.97
C PHE A 109 -14.97 13.61 -1.82
N GLY A 110 -15.04 12.83 -0.75
CA GLY A 110 -15.83 13.14 0.44
C GLY A 110 -15.35 14.43 1.12
N PHE A 111 -14.04 14.56 1.36
CA PHE A 111 -13.47 15.79 1.92
C PHE A 111 -13.57 16.96 0.93
N TYR A 112 -13.31 16.73 -0.35
CA TYR A 112 -13.37 17.77 -1.37
C TYR A 112 -14.77 18.37 -1.47
N PHE A 113 -15.80 17.52 -1.55
CA PHE A 113 -17.20 17.94 -1.57
C PHE A 113 -17.63 18.61 -0.26
N SER A 114 -17.17 18.10 0.89
CA SER A 114 -17.53 18.67 2.20
C SER A 114 -16.99 20.09 2.40
N ILE A 115 -15.80 20.39 1.88
CA ILE A 115 -15.19 21.72 1.97
C ILE A 115 -15.83 22.66 0.94
N THR A 116 -15.98 22.22 -0.31
CA THR A 116 -16.55 23.06 -1.39
C THR A 116 -18.04 23.38 -1.18
N SER A 117 -18.79 22.50 -0.51
CA SER A 117 -20.19 22.76 -0.11
C SER A 117 -20.33 23.63 1.14
N GLY A 118 -19.23 23.97 1.82
CA GLY A 118 -19.23 24.76 3.06
C GLY A 118 -19.73 24.00 4.29
N LEU A 119 -19.90 22.67 4.21
CA LEU A 119 -20.27 21.82 5.36
C LEU A 119 -19.17 21.81 6.43
N ILE A 120 -17.92 21.92 5.98
CA ILE A 120 -16.73 21.93 6.81
C ILE A 120 -15.87 23.12 6.41
N THR A 121 -15.42 23.90 7.39
CA THR A 121 -14.49 25.01 7.19
C THR A 121 -13.16 24.67 7.83
N LEU A 122 -12.12 24.51 6.99
CA LEU A 122 -10.74 24.63 7.42
C LEU A 122 -10.13 25.77 6.65
N ASP A 123 -9.71 26.78 7.41
CA ASP A 123 -8.92 27.85 6.86
C ASP A 123 -7.46 27.47 7.05
N ILE A 124 -6.77 27.17 5.95
CA ILE A 124 -5.32 27.00 5.94
C ILE A 124 -4.75 28.36 5.55
N PRO A 125 -3.92 28.98 6.40
CA PRO A 125 -3.33 30.29 6.09
C PRO A 125 -2.64 30.27 4.72
N ALA A 126 -2.79 31.34 3.95
CA ALA A 126 -2.19 31.47 2.63
C ALA A 126 -0.66 31.25 2.65
N GLU A 127 0.00 31.63 3.75
CA GLU A 127 1.42 31.38 3.98
C GLU A 127 1.75 29.87 4.00
N GLU A 128 0.97 29.07 4.74
CA GLU A 128 1.14 27.62 4.80
C GLU A 128 0.84 26.96 3.45
N LEU A 129 -0.22 27.41 2.77
CA LEU A 129 -0.58 26.90 1.44
C LEU A 129 0.51 27.17 0.40
N SER A 130 1.13 28.35 0.46
CA SER A 130 2.26 28.73 -0.41
C SER A 130 3.52 27.90 -0.12
N ALA A 131 3.78 27.58 1.16
CA ALA A 131 4.91 26.76 1.55
C ALA A 131 4.75 25.29 1.11
N ILE A 132 3.53 24.76 1.18
CA ILE A 132 3.20 23.38 0.78
C ILE A 132 3.24 23.24 -0.74
N LEU A 133 2.52 24.11 -1.47
CA LEU A 133 2.35 23.98 -2.91
C LEU A 133 3.52 24.53 -3.72
N LYS A 134 4.34 25.41 -3.12
CA LYS A 134 5.55 25.97 -3.73
C LYS A 134 5.22 26.57 -5.10
N THR A 135 5.77 26.02 -6.17
CA THR A 135 5.56 26.51 -7.55
C THR A 135 4.13 26.29 -8.07
N ASN A 136 3.35 25.42 -7.42
CA ASN A 136 1.97 25.13 -7.80
C ASN A 136 0.96 25.97 -6.99
N TYR A 137 1.44 26.95 -6.22
CA TYR A 137 0.57 27.85 -5.48
C TYR A 137 -0.06 28.90 -6.41
N ASP A 138 -1.39 28.88 -6.52
CA ASP A 138 -2.18 29.91 -7.18
C ASP A 138 -2.83 30.85 -6.14
N PRO A 139 -2.44 32.14 -6.08
CA PRO A 139 -3.05 33.12 -5.17
C PRO A 139 -4.57 33.28 -5.34
N ASP A 140 -5.10 33.00 -6.54
CA ASP A 140 -6.53 33.09 -6.84
C ASP A 140 -7.27 31.75 -6.63
N GLY A 141 -6.55 30.70 -6.22
CA GLY A 141 -7.08 29.34 -6.08
C GLY A 141 -8.09 29.15 -4.94
N GLY A 142 -8.04 30.02 -3.92
CA GLY A 142 -9.02 30.13 -2.85
C GLY A 142 -9.48 28.80 -2.23
N LEU A 143 -10.80 28.60 -2.18
CA LEU A 143 -11.43 27.43 -1.55
C LEU A 143 -11.09 26.11 -2.27
N ASN A 144 -10.99 26.12 -3.60
CA ASN A 144 -10.80 24.90 -4.39
C ASN A 144 -9.41 24.30 -4.14
N GLN A 145 -8.39 25.16 -4.05
CA GLN A 145 -7.02 24.75 -3.77
C GLN A 145 -6.87 24.23 -2.34
N THR A 146 -7.52 24.88 -1.38
CA THR A 146 -7.61 24.41 0.02
C THR A 146 -8.28 23.05 0.09
N ALA A 147 -9.42 22.88 -0.58
CA ALA A 147 -10.14 21.61 -0.65
C ALA A 147 -9.27 20.51 -1.25
N GLN A 148 -8.52 20.81 -2.31
CA GLN A 148 -7.59 19.86 -2.93
C GLN A 148 -6.49 19.42 -1.95
N VAL A 149 -5.80 20.36 -1.31
CA VAL A 149 -4.69 20.04 -0.38
C VAL A 149 -5.18 19.21 0.80
N VAL A 150 -6.32 19.58 1.39
CA VAL A 150 -6.91 18.85 2.52
C VAL A 150 -7.33 17.45 2.11
N SER A 151 -7.98 17.31 0.95
CA SER A 151 -8.46 16.01 0.44
C SER A 151 -7.30 15.08 0.08
N SER A 152 -6.27 15.60 -0.59
CA SER A 152 -5.05 14.88 -0.92
C SER A 152 -4.33 14.38 0.33
N ASN A 153 -4.16 15.22 1.35
CA ASN A 153 -3.53 14.82 2.60
C ASN A 153 -4.39 13.82 3.39
N SER A 154 -5.71 13.97 3.39
CA SER A 154 -6.63 13.06 4.10
C SER A 154 -6.56 11.66 3.49
N MET A 155 -6.58 11.61 2.16
CA MET A 155 -6.36 10.39 1.39
C MET A 155 -4.97 9.80 1.65
N LEU A 156 -3.91 10.63 1.67
CA LEU A 156 -2.54 10.18 1.93
C LEU A 156 -2.41 9.51 3.30
N LEU A 157 -2.98 10.11 4.36
CA LEU A 157 -2.96 9.53 5.69
C LEU A 157 -3.64 8.15 5.69
N PHE A 158 -4.81 8.02 5.07
CA PHE A 158 -5.47 6.74 4.89
C PHE A 158 -4.60 5.73 4.14
N LEU A 159 -3.98 6.14 3.03
CA LEU A 159 -3.13 5.27 2.21
C LEU A 159 -1.93 4.76 3.01
N ILE A 160 -1.27 5.62 3.80
CA ILE A 160 -0.18 5.20 4.66
C ILE A 160 -0.67 4.19 5.69
N ILE A 161 -1.81 4.46 6.35
CA ILE A 161 -2.37 3.54 7.34
C ILE A 161 -2.71 2.19 6.70
N ALA A 162 -3.39 2.20 5.56
CA ALA A 162 -3.77 1.00 4.84
C ALA A 162 -2.53 0.22 4.35
N GLY A 163 -1.56 0.92 3.77
CA GLY A 163 -0.31 0.35 3.24
C GLY A 163 0.55 -0.29 4.32
N ILE A 164 0.76 0.38 5.46
CA ILE A 164 1.47 -0.21 6.61
C ILE A 164 0.69 -1.41 7.16
N SER A 165 -0.64 -1.30 7.25
CA SER A 165 -1.49 -2.38 7.75
C SER A 165 -1.49 -3.64 6.86
N GLN A 166 -1.07 -3.56 5.59
CA GLN A 166 -0.95 -4.73 4.73
C GLN A 166 0.03 -5.78 5.28
N ILE A 167 0.98 -5.37 6.13
CA ILE A 167 1.88 -6.30 6.84
C ILE A 167 1.08 -7.33 7.63
N LEU A 168 -0.05 -6.94 8.22
CA LEU A 168 -0.93 -7.85 8.97
C LEU A 168 -1.55 -8.92 8.07
N PHE A 169 -1.79 -8.62 6.79
CA PHE A 169 -2.35 -9.58 5.85
C PHE A 169 -1.30 -10.52 5.26
N ILE A 170 -0.07 -10.02 5.03
CA ILE A 170 1.00 -10.77 4.37
C ILE A 170 1.76 -11.65 5.37
N THR A 171 2.06 -11.13 6.55
CA THR A 171 2.72 -11.85 7.64
C THR A 171 1.82 -11.83 8.88
N PRO A 172 0.68 -12.55 8.85
CA PRO A 172 -0.30 -12.48 9.92
C PRO A 172 0.24 -13.12 11.20
N HIS A 173 0.49 -12.32 12.23
CA HIS A 173 0.83 -12.82 13.56
C HIS A 173 -0.42 -13.33 14.31
N TRP A 174 -1.53 -12.60 14.20
CA TRP A 174 -2.80 -12.95 14.86
C TRP A 174 -3.78 -13.63 13.90
N GLY A 175 -4.62 -14.52 14.43
CA GLY A 175 -5.63 -15.24 13.64
C GLY A 175 -6.70 -14.34 13.00
N PHE A 176 -6.93 -13.14 13.56
CA PHE A 176 -7.82 -12.16 12.95
C PHE A 176 -7.19 -11.44 11.75
N SER A 177 -5.87 -11.46 11.59
CA SER A 177 -5.21 -10.83 10.44
C SER A 177 -5.05 -11.81 9.28
N SER A 178 -5.06 -13.11 9.57
CA SER A 178 -4.86 -14.16 8.59
C SER A 178 -5.99 -14.25 7.57
N ILE A 179 -5.62 -14.31 6.29
CA ILE A 179 -6.53 -14.57 5.17
C ILE A 179 -6.87 -16.07 5.14
N ASP A 180 -5.85 -16.94 5.14
CA ASP A 180 -5.99 -18.39 4.97
C ASP A 180 -6.10 -19.19 6.29
N GLY A 181 -6.21 -18.49 7.42
CA GLY A 181 -6.27 -19.10 8.76
C GLY A 181 -4.90 -19.54 9.33
N LYS A 182 -3.83 -19.52 8.52
CA LYS A 182 -2.45 -19.76 8.99
C LYS A 182 -1.85 -18.49 9.59
N THR A 183 -1.13 -18.63 10.70
CA THR A 183 -0.43 -17.53 11.38
C THR A 183 1.07 -17.79 11.42
N GLN A 184 1.87 -16.73 11.31
CA GLN A 184 3.31 -16.79 11.49
C GLN A 184 3.66 -16.49 12.95
N ARG A 185 4.65 -17.21 13.49
CA ARG A 185 5.12 -17.00 14.88
C ARG A 185 6.02 -15.77 15.01
N ASP A 186 6.67 -15.35 13.92
CA ASP A 186 7.58 -14.20 13.96
C ASP A 186 6.81 -12.88 14.20
N ILE A 187 7.21 -12.16 15.24
CA ILE A 187 6.64 -10.86 15.63
C ILE A 187 7.34 -9.69 14.94
N ARG A 188 8.53 -9.88 14.36
CA ARG A 188 9.35 -8.78 13.84
C ARG A 188 8.65 -7.93 12.78
N PRO A 189 7.90 -8.51 11.81
CA PRO A 189 7.12 -7.69 10.87
C PRO A 189 6.04 -6.86 11.56
N THR A 190 5.40 -7.40 12.61
CA THR A 190 4.37 -6.66 13.37
C THR A 190 4.98 -5.54 14.21
N VAL A 191 6.15 -5.77 14.82
CA VAL A 191 6.90 -4.71 15.51
C VAL A 191 7.30 -3.61 14.52
N LEU A 192 7.77 -3.99 13.33
CA LEU A 192 8.09 -3.05 12.28
C LEU A 192 6.88 -2.19 11.87
N MET A 193 5.71 -2.80 11.73
CA MET A 193 4.46 -2.09 11.46
C MET A 193 4.21 -0.97 12.49
N PHE A 194 4.32 -1.27 13.79
CA PHE A 194 4.16 -0.25 14.84
C PHE A 194 5.27 0.81 14.81
N LEU A 195 6.51 0.43 14.49
CA LEU A 195 7.61 1.40 14.30
C LEU A 195 7.35 2.33 13.12
N LEU A 196 6.80 1.83 12.01
CA LEU A 196 6.44 2.63 10.83
C LEU A 196 5.27 3.55 11.11
N PHE A 197 4.28 3.12 11.90
CA PHE A 197 3.24 4.00 12.42
C PHE A 197 3.81 5.10 13.31
N GLY A 198 4.74 4.77 14.21
CA GLY A 198 5.44 5.75 15.05
C GLY A 198 6.25 6.76 14.22
N LEU A 199 7.00 6.28 13.22
CA LEU A 199 7.73 7.14 12.28
C LEU A 199 6.78 8.08 11.53
N THR A 200 5.63 7.57 11.08
CA THR A 200 4.60 8.38 10.43
C THR A 200 4.06 9.45 11.38
N ALA A 201 3.69 9.07 12.61
CA ALA A 201 3.20 10.01 13.62
C ALA A 201 4.22 11.11 13.92
N LEU A 202 5.52 10.76 14.02
CA LEU A 202 6.60 11.74 14.17
C LEU A 202 6.69 12.69 12.97
N ALA A 203 6.56 12.18 11.74
CA ALA A 203 6.58 13.02 10.54
C ALA A 203 5.43 14.04 10.50
N TYR A 204 4.24 13.69 11.01
CA TYR A 204 3.11 14.63 11.16
C TYR A 204 3.25 15.57 12.36
N SER A 205 4.06 15.21 13.36
CA SER A 205 4.24 16.02 14.58
C SER A 205 5.35 17.07 14.45
N VAL A 206 6.33 16.84 13.58
CA VAL A 206 7.52 17.69 13.43
C VAL A 206 7.34 18.64 12.24
N GLU A 207 7.30 19.94 12.50
CA GLU A 207 7.07 20.99 11.48
C GLU A 207 8.06 20.93 10.30
N PRO A 208 9.40 20.80 10.49
CA PRO A 208 10.32 20.64 9.37
C PRO A 208 9.99 19.47 8.45
N ALA A 209 9.54 18.35 9.01
CA ALA A 209 9.15 17.18 8.23
C ALA A 209 7.87 17.45 7.44
N ARG A 210 6.88 18.11 8.06
CA ARG A 210 5.64 18.51 7.38
C ARG A 210 5.89 19.41 6.18
N LEU A 211 6.74 20.43 6.32
CA LEU A 211 7.05 21.37 5.25
C LEU A 211 7.80 20.72 4.08
N ILE A 212 8.76 19.83 4.36
CA ILE A 212 9.50 19.10 3.32
C ILE A 212 8.58 18.15 2.56
N LEU A 213 7.74 17.43 3.30
CA LEU A 213 6.87 16.40 2.74
C LEU A 213 5.58 16.96 2.14
N GLY A 214 5.19 18.19 2.50
CA GLY A 214 3.92 18.80 2.12
C GLY A 214 2.74 18.19 2.89
N LEU A 215 2.93 17.94 4.18
CA LEU A 215 1.89 17.42 5.07
C LEU A 215 1.19 18.57 5.79
N ILE A 216 -0.13 18.45 5.95
CA ILE A 216 -0.91 19.39 6.78
C ILE A 216 -1.08 18.84 8.20
N GLU A 217 -1.24 19.76 9.15
CA GLU A 217 -1.69 19.41 10.49
C GLU A 217 -3.20 19.16 10.48
N PHE A 218 -3.62 17.98 10.92
CA PHE A 218 -5.03 17.63 11.03
C PHE A 218 -5.57 17.97 12.41
N PRO A 219 -6.79 18.55 12.50
CA PRO A 219 -7.54 18.53 13.74
C PRO A 219 -7.65 17.07 14.24
N PRO A 220 -7.44 16.80 15.54
CA PRO A 220 -7.46 15.44 16.08
C PRO A 220 -8.75 14.68 15.75
N ALA A 221 -9.90 15.38 15.71
CA ALA A 221 -11.18 14.80 15.35
C ALA A 221 -11.18 14.16 13.94
N TRP A 222 -10.49 14.76 12.99
CA TRP A 222 -10.47 14.30 11.60
C TRP A 222 -9.50 13.15 11.39
N ALA A 223 -8.35 13.22 12.06
CA ALA A 223 -7.43 12.09 12.13
C ALA A 223 -8.14 10.85 12.70
N LEU A 224 -8.97 11.02 13.75
CA LEU A 224 -9.79 9.93 14.29
C LEU A 224 -10.83 9.41 13.30
N THR A 225 -11.49 10.29 12.53
CA THR A 225 -12.41 9.88 11.46
C THR A 225 -11.70 9.05 10.40
N ILE A 226 -10.52 9.47 9.95
CA ILE A 226 -9.72 8.73 8.97
C ILE A 226 -9.30 7.37 9.53
N ILE A 227 -8.83 7.32 10.79
CA ILE A 227 -8.51 6.06 11.47
C ILE A 227 -9.75 5.15 11.57
N GLY A 228 -10.92 5.71 11.86
CA GLY A 228 -12.20 5.00 11.86
C GLY A 228 -12.54 4.39 10.51
N ILE A 229 -12.40 5.16 9.43
CA ILE A 229 -12.58 4.68 8.06
C ILE A 229 -11.53 3.61 7.71
N SER A 230 -10.27 3.76 8.15
CA SER A 230 -9.23 2.74 8.00
C SER A 230 -9.58 1.44 8.71
N MET A 231 -10.23 1.48 9.87
CA MET A 231 -10.72 0.25 10.54
C MET A 231 -11.82 -0.43 9.72
N ILE A 232 -12.78 0.33 9.18
CA ILE A 232 -13.83 -0.21 8.30
C ILE A 232 -13.22 -0.83 7.04
N TRP A 233 -12.26 -0.12 6.43
CA TRP A 233 -11.50 -0.62 5.29
C TRP A 233 -10.80 -1.94 5.63
N PHE A 234 -10.15 -2.04 6.79
CA PHE A 234 -9.39 -3.23 7.18
C PHE A 234 -10.28 -4.49 7.20
N PHE A 235 -11.47 -4.40 7.80
CA PHE A 235 -12.42 -5.52 7.82
C PHE A 235 -12.99 -5.81 6.43
N THR A 236 -13.25 -4.77 5.63
CA THR A 236 -13.75 -4.91 4.25
C THR A 236 -12.72 -5.59 3.35
N ALA A 237 -11.46 -5.14 3.40
CA ALA A 237 -10.34 -5.70 2.66
C ALA A 237 -10.10 -7.17 3.08
N ARG A 238 -10.10 -7.45 4.39
CA ARG A 238 -9.99 -8.82 4.89
C ARG A 238 -11.10 -9.72 4.34
N TYR A 239 -12.35 -9.26 4.36
CA TYR A 239 -13.49 -10.02 3.86
C TYR A 239 -13.39 -10.26 2.35
N ALA A 240 -13.04 -9.22 1.57
CA ALA A 240 -12.85 -9.33 0.13
C ALA A 240 -11.74 -10.34 -0.23
N LEU A 241 -10.61 -10.28 0.47
CA LEU A 241 -9.49 -11.21 0.27
C LEU A 241 -9.86 -12.64 0.65
N ARG A 242 -10.57 -12.85 1.77
CA ARG A 242 -11.03 -14.19 2.19
C ARG A 242 -12.03 -14.83 1.24
N LYS A 243 -12.87 -14.02 0.60
CA LYS A 243 -13.83 -14.51 -0.40
C LYS A 243 -13.19 -14.85 -1.75
N GLY A 244 -11.89 -14.60 -1.92
CA GLY A 244 -11.22 -14.75 -3.21
C GLY A 244 -11.80 -13.79 -4.25
N LEU A 245 -12.11 -12.54 -3.86
CA LEU A 245 -12.54 -11.52 -4.81
C LEU A 245 -11.47 -11.43 -5.91
N PHE A 246 -11.87 -11.61 -7.17
CA PHE A 246 -10.97 -11.71 -8.33
C PHE A 246 -10.10 -12.99 -8.44
N SER A 247 -10.49 -14.12 -7.82
CA SER A 247 -9.86 -15.42 -8.05
C SER A 247 -9.82 -15.80 -9.54
N SER A 248 -10.83 -15.40 -10.31
CA SER A 248 -10.89 -15.56 -11.77
C SER A 248 -9.70 -14.91 -12.50
N LEU A 249 -9.17 -13.78 -12.03
CA LEU A 249 -7.97 -13.17 -12.62
C LEU A 249 -6.71 -14.00 -12.32
N ALA A 250 -6.64 -14.63 -11.14
CA ALA A 250 -5.57 -15.56 -10.81
C ALA A 250 -5.63 -16.81 -11.70
N ASP A 251 -6.84 -17.33 -11.95
CA ASP A 251 -7.04 -18.49 -12.82
C ASP A 251 -6.67 -18.18 -14.29
N VAL A 252 -7.04 -16.99 -14.79
CA VAL A 252 -6.68 -16.53 -16.14
C VAL A 252 -5.16 -16.37 -16.28
N THR A 253 -4.51 -15.74 -15.30
CA THR A 253 -3.05 -15.56 -15.33
C THR A 253 -2.29 -16.88 -15.18
N LEU A 254 -2.81 -17.80 -14.37
CA LEU A 254 -2.27 -19.16 -14.25
C LEU A 254 -2.42 -19.95 -15.55
N LYS A 255 -3.58 -19.86 -16.21
CA LYS A 255 -3.82 -20.50 -17.50
C LYS A 255 -2.85 -19.96 -18.56
N TRP A 256 -2.74 -18.64 -18.67
CA TRP A 256 -1.79 -18.00 -19.59
C TRP A 256 -0.33 -18.39 -19.30
N TYR A 257 0.06 -18.45 -18.02
CA TYR A 257 1.40 -18.85 -17.60
C TYR A 257 1.71 -20.30 -18.01
N ASN A 258 0.78 -21.22 -17.77
CA ASN A 258 0.92 -22.63 -18.14
C ASN A 258 0.98 -22.81 -19.67
N GLU A 259 0.15 -22.08 -20.43
CA GLU A 259 0.20 -22.10 -21.90
C GLU A 259 1.54 -21.61 -22.44
N ARG A 260 2.15 -20.60 -21.80
CA ARG A 260 3.45 -20.08 -22.20
C ARG A 260 4.58 -21.06 -21.89
N LEU A 261 4.58 -21.66 -20.69
CA LEU A 261 5.54 -22.70 -20.34
C LEU A 261 5.45 -23.90 -21.28
N ALA A 262 4.23 -24.35 -21.61
CA ALA A 262 4.04 -25.47 -22.52
C ALA A 262 4.64 -25.22 -23.91
N LYS A 263 4.60 -23.96 -24.40
CA LYS A 263 5.27 -23.58 -25.67
C LYS A 263 6.79 -23.60 -25.55
N GLU A 264 7.33 -23.05 -24.48
CA GLU A 264 8.78 -22.98 -24.26
C GLU A 264 9.42 -24.38 -24.15
N TYR A 265 8.77 -25.32 -23.45
CA TYR A 265 9.21 -26.72 -23.40
C TYR A 265 9.09 -27.46 -24.75
N ALA A 266 8.11 -27.10 -25.57
CA ALA A 266 7.94 -27.68 -26.90
C ALA A 266 8.99 -27.18 -27.90
N ASP A 267 9.49 -25.96 -27.71
CA ASP A 267 10.54 -25.35 -28.54
C ASP A 267 11.94 -25.85 -28.15
N GLU A 268 12.20 -26.22 -26.88
CA GLU A 268 13.48 -26.81 -26.45
C GLU A 268 13.68 -28.27 -26.91
N HIS A 269 12.62 -28.96 -27.33
CA HIS A 269 12.65 -30.37 -27.74
C HIS A 269 12.51 -30.57 -29.27
N ASN A 270 12.50 -29.49 -30.07
CA ASN A 270 12.56 -29.50 -31.54
C ASN A 270 13.86 -28.87 -32.04
#